data_AF-A0A2R7JFY2-F1
#
_entry.id   AF-A0A2R7JFY2-F1
#
_cell.length_a   1.000
_cell.length_b   1.000
_cell.length_c   1.000
_cell.angle_alpha   90.00
_cell.angle_beta   90.00
_cell.angle_gamma   90.00
#
_symmetry.space_group_name_H-M   'P 1'
#
loop_
_entity.id
_entity.type
_entity.pdbx_description
1 polymer ?
#
loop_
_entity_poly.entity_id
_entity_poly.type
_entity_poly.pdbx_seq_one_letter_code
_entity_poly.pdbx_strand_id
1 'polypeptide(L)'
;MTMQQLDPPLPVHVLDKGPGYAFAVIDYGQEHNLIWVTAINETGEIWCAPNPRVRMQANWTMGRKSPPAVVAREGGDCSGARETILTEATAKPN
;
A
#
# COMPACT_ATOMS: atom_id res chain seq x y z
N MET A 1 -4.89 16.96 -14.92
CA MET A 1 -4.12 15.72 -14.70
C MET A 1 -2.67 16.09 -14.47
N THR A 2 -2.13 15.74 -13.31
CA THR A 2 -0.73 15.99 -12.95
C THR A 2 -0.10 14.72 -12.36
N MET A 3 1.20 14.56 -12.59
CA MET A 3 2.00 13.50 -11.99
C MET A 3 3.12 14.15 -11.19
N GLN A 4 3.25 13.76 -9.94
CA GLN A 4 4.31 14.21 -9.05
C GLN A 4 5.21 13.02 -8.72
N GLN A 5 6.50 13.11 -9.06
CA GLN A 5 7.49 12.16 -8.59
C GLN A 5 7.79 12.42 -7.11
N LEU A 6 7.92 11.35 -6.32
CA LEU A 6 8.34 11.40 -4.93
C LEU A 6 9.85 11.15 -4.86
N ASP A 7 10.57 12.11 -4.30
CA ASP A 7 12.00 12.02 -4.06
C ASP A 7 12.29 12.58 -2.66
N PRO A 8 12.60 11.73 -1.65
CA PRO A 8 12.84 10.30 -1.75
C PRO A 8 11.55 9.45 -1.88
N PRO A 9 11.63 8.20 -2.40
CA PRO A 9 10.52 7.26 -2.36
C PRO A 9 10.04 6.98 -0.94
N LEU A 10 8.72 6.89 -0.75
CA LEU A 10 8.11 6.70 0.55
C LEU A 10 7.76 5.23 0.82
N PRO A 11 8.13 4.67 1.98
CA PRO A 11 7.71 3.33 2.37
C PRO A 11 6.22 3.31 2.72
N VAL A 12 5.45 2.57 1.92
CA VAL A 12 3.99 2.44 2.06
C VAL A 12 3.59 0.97 2.07
N HIS A 13 2.35 0.70 2.46
CA HIS A 13 1.70 -0.59 2.36
C HIS A 13 0.43 -0.41 1.53
N VAL A 14 0.33 -1.18 0.46
CA VAL A 14 -0.86 -1.22 -0.40
C VAL A 14 -1.76 -2.34 0.09
N LEU A 15 -3.02 -2.02 0.41
CA LEU A 15 -3.96 -3.04 0.86
C LEU A 15 -4.12 -4.13 -0.20
N ASP A 16 -3.99 -5.38 0.23
CA ASP A 16 -4.08 -6.61 -0.60
C ASP A 16 -2.88 -6.86 -1.53
N LYS A 17 -1.82 -6.05 -1.43
CA LYS A 17 -0.54 -6.28 -2.14
C LYS A 17 0.66 -6.36 -1.22
N GLY A 18 0.64 -5.65 -0.10
CA GLY A 18 1.71 -5.70 0.90
C GLY A 18 2.59 -4.44 0.92
N PRO A 19 3.77 -4.52 1.57
CA PRO A 19 4.70 -3.41 1.70
C PRO A 19 5.40 -3.10 0.37
N GLY A 20 5.67 -1.82 0.13
CA GLY A 20 6.36 -1.34 -1.07
C GLY A 20 6.91 0.08 -0.91
N TYR A 21 7.54 0.58 -1.97
CA TYR A 21 8.01 1.96 -2.07
C TYR A 21 7.21 2.74 -3.11
N ALA A 22 6.54 3.80 -2.65
CA ALA A 22 5.86 4.75 -3.52
C ALA A 22 6.87 5.76 -4.07
N PHE A 23 6.91 5.91 -5.39
CA PHE A 23 7.84 6.82 -6.07
C PHE A 23 7.12 7.87 -6.94
N ALA A 24 5.79 7.79 -7.08
CA ALA A 24 5.00 8.83 -7.72
C ALA A 24 3.55 8.86 -7.21
N VAL A 25 2.91 10.01 -7.34
CA VAL A 25 1.48 10.23 -7.14
C VAL A 25 0.89 10.87 -8.38
N ILE A 26 -0.25 10.37 -8.84
CA ILE A 26 -0.99 10.87 -9.99
C ILE A 26 -2.31 11.45 -9.49
N ASP A 27 -2.57 12.71 -9.85
CA ASP A 27 -3.83 13.40 -9.59
C ASP A 27 -4.63 13.55 -10.89
N TYR A 28 -5.80 12.90 -10.92
CA TYR A 28 -6.75 12.98 -12.02
C TYR A 28 -7.70 14.18 -11.91
N GLY A 29 -7.73 14.87 -10.76
CA GLY A 29 -8.56 16.04 -10.52
C GLY A 29 -9.76 15.75 -9.60
N GLN A 30 -10.77 16.62 -9.68
CA GLN A 30 -11.97 16.51 -8.86
C GLN A 30 -12.71 15.19 -9.16
N GLU A 31 -13.29 14.59 -8.11
CA GLU A 31 -13.99 13.29 -8.15
C GLU A 31 -13.11 12.03 -8.27
N HIS A 32 -11.78 12.17 -8.36
CA HIS A 32 -10.86 11.05 -8.36
C HIS A 32 -9.99 10.99 -7.09
N ASN A 33 -9.64 9.79 -6.66
CA ASN A 33 -8.64 9.61 -5.62
C ASN A 33 -7.25 9.92 -6.19
N LEU A 34 -6.36 10.45 -5.35
CA LEU A 34 -4.93 10.41 -5.63
C LEU A 34 -4.51 8.96 -5.84
N ILE A 35 -3.83 8.70 -6.94
CA ILE A 35 -3.33 7.37 -7.30
C ILE A 35 -1.85 7.30 -6.97
N TRP A 36 -1.48 6.33 -6.14
CA TRP A 36 -0.11 6.11 -5.70
C TRP A 36 0.52 5.03 -6.55
N VAL A 37 1.67 5.34 -7.14
CA VAL A 37 2.49 4.40 -7.90
C VAL A 37 3.53 3.81 -6.96
N THR A 38 3.40 2.51 -6.69
CA THR A 38 4.18 1.79 -5.69
C THR A 38 4.83 0.56 -6.31
N ALA A 39 6.13 0.37 -6.08
CA ALA A 39 6.80 -0.89 -6.35
C ALA A 39 6.65 -1.81 -5.12
N ILE A 40 6.07 -2.99 -5.30
CA ILE A 40 5.86 -3.97 -4.22
C ILE A 40 7.16 -4.71 -3.93
N ASN A 41 7.55 -4.80 -2.65
CA ASN A 41 8.85 -5.33 -2.26
C ASN A 41 9.01 -6.82 -2.55
N GLU A 42 7.96 -7.62 -2.36
CA GLU A 42 8.00 -9.08 -2.49
C GLU A 42 7.99 -9.53 -3.96
N THR A 43 7.09 -8.96 -4.76
CA THR A 43 6.88 -9.40 -6.15
C THR A 43 7.62 -8.56 -7.18
N GLY A 44 8.07 -7.35 -6.82
CA GLY A 44 8.64 -6.37 -7.76
C GLY A 44 7.61 -5.74 -8.69
N GLU A 45 6.32 -6.04 -8.54
CA GLU A 45 5.26 -5.48 -9.37
C GLU A 45 5.09 -3.98 -9.09
N ILE A 46 4.84 -3.22 -10.15
CA ILE A 46 4.44 -1.81 -10.04
C ILE A 46 2.92 -1.74 -10.02
N TRP A 47 2.36 -1.20 -8.95
CA TRP A 47 0.92 -1.09 -8.76
C TRP A 47 0.47 0.36 -8.58
N CYS A 48 -0.71 0.66 -9.12
CA CYS A 48 -1.39 1.93 -8.96
C CYS A 48 -2.56 1.75 -7.99
N ALA A 49 -2.46 2.32 -6.79
CA ALA A 49 -3.48 2.19 -5.74
C ALA A 49 -4.15 3.54 -5.42
N PRO A 50 -5.49 3.59 -5.29
CA PRO A 50 -6.15 4.81 -4.84
C PRO A 50 -5.86 5.08 -3.36
N ASN A 51 -5.83 6.36 -2.98
CA ASN A 51 -5.49 6.83 -1.62
C ASN A 51 -6.12 6.02 -0.47
N PRO A 52 -7.42 5.64 -0.50
CA PRO A 52 -8.03 4.84 0.58
C PRO A 52 -7.38 3.46 0.80
N ARG A 53 -6.65 2.93 -0.19
CA ARG A 53 -5.96 1.63 -0.16
C ARG A 53 -4.48 1.72 0.20
N VAL A 54 -3.95 2.91 0.51
CA VAL A 54 -2.53 3.08 0.83
C VAL A 54 -2.36 3.48 2.29
N ARG A 55 -1.42 2.86 2.98
CA ARG A 55 -1.07 3.19 4.37
C ARG A 55 0.43 3.42 4.47
N MET A 56 0.86 4.32 5.35
CA MET A 56 2.28 4.41 5.68
C MET A 56 2.72 3.15 6.43
N GLN A 57 3.96 2.71 6.20
CA GLN A 57 4.57 1.66 7.01
C GLN A 57 4.86 2.15 8.44
N ALA A 58 4.96 1.20 9.38
CA ALA A 58 5.42 1.47 10.74
C ALA A 58 6.83 2.08 10.73
N ASN A 59 7.10 2.95 11.70
CA ASN A 59 8.41 3.59 11.85
C ASN A 59 8.64 3.90 13.33
N TRP A 60 9.54 3.14 13.97
CA TRP A 60 9.81 3.25 15.40
C TRP A 60 10.54 4.55 15.80
N THR A 61 11.45 5.08 14.96
CA THR A 61 12.13 6.35 15.25
C THR A 61 11.17 7.53 15.18
N MET A 62 10.15 7.44 14.32
CA MET A 62 9.05 8.41 14.24
C MET A 62 7.88 8.11 15.18
N GLY A 63 7.98 7.08 16.05
CA GLY A 63 6.89 6.68 16.95
C GLY A 63 5.63 6.18 16.24
N ARG A 64 5.70 5.85 14.95
CA ARG A 64 4.58 5.41 14.12
C ARG A 64 4.36 3.91 14.28
N LYS A 65 3.23 3.55 14.89
CA LYS A 65 2.78 2.16 15.05
C LYS A 65 2.28 1.57 13.72
N SER A 66 2.23 0.24 13.62
CA SER A 66 1.64 -0.44 12.45
C SER A 66 0.14 -0.07 12.35
N PRO A 67 -0.36 0.34 11.16
CA PRO A 67 -1.76 0.72 11.00
C PRO A 67 -2.70 -0.47 11.25
N PRO A 68 -3.86 -0.28 11.90
CA PRO A 68 -4.84 -1.35 12.17
C PRO A 68 -5.30 -2.10 10.90
N ALA A 69 -5.35 -1.40 9.77
CA ALA A 69 -5.70 -1.98 8.46
C ALA A 69 -4.63 -2.91 7.86
N VAL A 70 -3.40 -2.88 8.41
CA VAL A 70 -2.27 -3.72 8.00
C VAL A 70 -2.14 -4.93 8.95
N VAL A 71 -2.28 -4.72 10.27
CA VAL A 71 -2.16 -5.78 11.28
C VAL A 71 -3.18 -6.91 11.17
N ALA A 72 -4.31 -6.71 10.49
CA ALA A 72 -5.22 -7.82 10.16
C ALA A 72 -4.56 -8.92 9.29
N ARG A 73 -3.38 -8.64 8.72
CA ARG A 73 -2.56 -9.58 7.92
C ARG A 73 -1.29 -10.02 8.61
N GLU A 74 -0.81 -9.29 9.61
CA GLU A 74 0.47 -9.53 10.28
C GLU A 74 0.29 -10.50 11.45
N GLY A 75 -0.03 -11.76 11.12
CA GLY A 75 0.29 -12.92 11.94
C GLY A 75 1.70 -13.47 11.64
N GLY A 76 2.61 -12.63 11.13
CA GLY A 76 3.95 -13.01 10.69
C GLY A 76 5.02 -12.44 11.61
N ASP A 77 5.50 -13.29 12.52
CA ASP A 77 6.81 -13.18 13.18
C ASP A 77 7.92 -12.91 12.13
N CYS A 78 8.99 -12.23 12.53
CA CYS A 78 10.21 -12.01 11.75
C CYS A 78 11.00 -13.31 11.44
N SER A 79 10.35 -14.47 11.44
CA SER A 79 10.87 -15.74 10.95
C SER A 79 10.11 -16.08 9.66
N GLY A 80 10.81 -15.94 8.53
CA GLY A 80 10.21 -16.04 7.20
C GLY A 80 9.44 -17.34 6.98
N ALA A 81 8.12 -17.25 7.02
CA ALA A 81 7.20 -18.20 6.39
C ALA A 81 5.77 -17.62 6.36
N ARG A 82 5.05 -17.98 5.28
CA ARG A 82 3.57 -18.10 5.16
C ARG A 82 2.74 -16.82 4.96
N GLU A 83 1.59 -16.85 4.28
CA GLU A 83 0.85 -17.84 3.46
C GLU A 83 -0.19 -17.03 2.65
N THR A 84 -0.39 -17.33 1.37
CA THR A 84 -1.27 -16.55 0.49
C THR A 84 -2.73 -16.78 0.84
N ILE A 85 -3.34 -15.84 1.57
CA ILE A 85 -4.79 -15.86 1.82
C ILE A 85 -5.51 -15.29 0.60
N LEU A 86 -6.21 -16.17 -0.12
CA LEU A 86 -7.18 -15.84 -1.16
C LEU A 86 -8.35 -15.07 -0.54
N THR A 87 -8.39 -13.75 -0.69
CA THR A 87 -9.58 -12.97 -0.35
C THR A 87 -10.63 -13.09 -1.44
N GLU A 88 -11.75 -13.70 -1.09
CA GLU A 88 -12.99 -13.74 -1.89
C GLU A 88 -13.39 -12.34 -2.35
N ALA A 89 -13.74 -12.25 -3.63
CA ALA A 89 -14.23 -11.06 -4.29
C ALA A 89 -15.52 -10.59 -3.60
N THR A 90 -15.45 -9.49 -2.86
CA THR A 90 -16.65 -8.81 -2.36
C THR A 90 -17.42 -8.23 -3.55
N ALA A 91 -18.53 -8.89 -3.90
CA ALA A 91 -19.50 -8.42 -4.87
C ALA A 91 -20.02 -7.04 -4.46
N LYS A 92 -19.97 -6.08 -5.39
CA LYS A 92 -20.68 -4.80 -5.24
C LYS A 92 -22.19 -5.07 -5.39
N PRO A 93 -23.04 -4.65 -4.44
CA PRO A 93 -24.46 -4.53 -4.71
C PRO A 93 -24.71 -3.34 -5.64
N ASN A 94 -25.66 -3.52 -6.56
CA ASN A 94 -26.10 -2.60 -7.62
C ASN A 94 -26.29 -1.14 -7.17
#